data_AF-A0A416CYK7-F1
#
_entry.id   AF-A0A416CYK7-F1
#
_cell.length_a   1.000
_cell.length_b   1.000
_cell.length_c   1.000
_cell.angle_alpha   90.00
_cell.angle_beta   90.00
_cell.angle_gamma   90.00
#
_symmetry.space_group_name_H-M   'P 1'
#
loop_
_entity.id
_entity.type
_entity.pdbx_description
1 polymer ?
#
loop_
_entity_poly.entity_id
_entity_poly.type
_entity_poly.pdbx_seq_one_letter_code
_entity_poly.pdbx_strand_id
1 'polypeptide(L)'
;MNIDKAITYAESIVRKSLNYFYDCFPTEQSENLVFKKFENVSWTTGFYEGILWLMYELTGDKAFYNSAKHHSEMFHKRLVDRVELEHHDMGFLFTLSSVADYRITGDEQAKQDGIEAAEWLLKRYQPKGKFIQAWGAMDDSQSYRFIVDCMLNIPLLFWASEVTGYKKYYDAAYNHMQTSIANIIRPDASSYHTFFFDPVTNKRFGEKLIRDFPMTAVGREDNHGQYMVLLYVTTILKRSRFCRCLNGLRIILLTIFRRILFRIGI
;
A
#
# COMPACT_ATOMS: atom_id res chain seq x y z
N MET A 1 3.52 28.26 2.50
CA MET A 1 4.37 27.64 1.46
C MET A 1 3.67 27.81 0.12
N ASN A 2 4.34 28.33 -0.92
CA ASN A 2 3.75 28.43 -2.27
C ASN A 2 3.90 27.06 -2.95
N ILE A 3 2.77 26.47 -3.37
CA ILE A 3 2.73 25.11 -3.91
C ILE A 3 3.48 24.98 -5.24
N ASP A 4 3.39 25.99 -6.10
CA ASP A 4 4.07 25.99 -7.41
C ASP A 4 5.58 25.97 -7.22
N LYS A 5 6.11 26.76 -6.28
CA LYS A 5 7.53 26.73 -5.93
C LYS A 5 7.99 25.36 -5.41
N ALA A 6 7.15 24.68 -4.64
CA ALA A 6 7.46 23.34 -4.14
C ALA A 6 7.46 22.31 -5.28
N ILE A 7 6.50 22.38 -6.21
CA ILE A 7 6.44 21.51 -7.38
C ILE A 7 7.65 21.72 -8.28
N THR A 8 8.00 22.97 -8.62
CA THR A 8 9.19 23.26 -9.44
C THR A 8 10.47 22.75 -8.79
N TYR A 9 10.59 22.88 -7.46
CA TYR A 9 11.75 22.35 -6.74
C TYR A 9 11.79 20.82 -6.80
N ALA A 10 10.68 20.13 -6.56
CA ALA A 10 10.58 18.68 -6.65
C ALA A 10 10.90 18.18 -8.07
N GLU A 11 10.32 18.80 -9.10
CA GLU A 11 10.62 18.51 -10.50
C GLU A 11 12.12 18.62 -10.79
N SER A 12 12.79 19.66 -10.29
CA SER A 12 14.23 19.85 -10.49
C SER A 12 15.07 18.72 -9.87
N ILE A 13 14.60 18.11 -8.78
CA ILE A 13 15.26 16.97 -8.14
C ILE A 13 15.02 15.70 -8.97
N VAL A 14 13.77 15.41 -9.32
CA VAL A 14 13.42 14.20 -10.07
C VAL A 14 14.08 14.22 -11.45
N ARG A 15 14.09 15.37 -12.13
CA ARG A 15 14.75 15.55 -13.42
C ARG A 15 16.24 15.20 -13.39
N LYS A 16 16.96 15.58 -12.34
CA LYS A 16 18.38 15.21 -12.15
C LYS A 16 18.57 13.72 -11.91
N SER A 17 17.53 13.05 -11.38
CA SER A 17 17.57 11.63 -11.05
C SER A 17 17.35 10.71 -12.25
N LEU A 18 16.71 11.20 -13.34
CA LEU A 18 16.28 10.37 -14.48
C LEU A 18 17.40 9.52 -15.08
N ASN A 19 18.57 10.11 -15.32
CA ASN A 19 19.70 9.37 -15.88
C ASN A 19 20.39 8.48 -14.83
N TYR A 20 20.35 8.88 -13.56
CA TYR A 20 21.01 8.14 -12.49
C TYR A 20 20.27 6.84 -12.16
N PHE A 21 18.93 6.89 -12.16
CA PHE A 21 18.03 5.78 -11.90
C PHE A 21 17.31 5.30 -13.17
N TYR A 22 17.92 5.43 -14.36
CA TYR A 22 17.23 5.04 -15.59
C TYR A 22 16.91 3.53 -15.60
N ASP A 23 17.92 2.67 -15.38
CA ASP A 23 17.77 1.20 -15.35
C ASP A 23 17.81 0.62 -13.91
N CYS A 24 17.47 1.40 -12.88
CA CYS A 24 17.52 0.96 -11.48
C CYS A 24 16.64 1.84 -10.59
N PHE A 25 16.51 1.49 -9.31
CA PHE A 25 15.65 2.20 -8.36
C PHE A 25 16.46 2.92 -7.28
N PRO A 26 15.92 3.96 -6.65
CA PRO A 26 16.51 4.50 -5.42
C PRO A 26 16.40 3.49 -4.27
N THR A 27 17.39 3.48 -3.37
CA THR A 27 17.30 2.78 -2.08
C THR A 27 16.12 3.28 -1.24
N GLU A 28 15.65 2.47 -0.29
CA GLU A 28 14.51 2.82 0.59
C GLU A 28 14.75 4.10 1.40
N GLN A 29 16.03 4.36 1.72
CA GLN A 29 16.47 5.50 2.49
C GLN A 29 17.71 6.12 1.85
N SER A 30 17.87 7.43 2.01
CA SER A 30 19.07 8.15 1.58
C SER A 30 20.18 8.02 2.63
N GLU A 31 21.42 7.93 2.18
CA GLU A 31 22.60 8.10 3.04
C GLU A 31 23.21 9.47 2.74
N ASN A 32 23.38 10.30 3.77
CA ASN A 32 23.88 11.69 3.60
C ASN A 32 23.11 12.48 2.52
N LEU A 33 21.78 12.35 2.51
CA LEU A 33 20.86 12.98 1.54
C LEU A 33 21.00 12.49 0.09
N VAL A 34 21.69 11.37 -0.14
CA VAL A 34 21.86 10.75 -1.45
C VAL A 34 21.24 9.36 -1.44
N PHE A 35 20.29 9.13 -2.35
CA PHE A 35 19.77 7.79 -2.63
C PHE A 35 20.77 7.02 -3.49
N LYS A 36 21.05 5.76 -3.14
CA LYS A 36 21.93 4.88 -3.92
C LYS A 36 21.10 4.10 -4.95
N LYS A 37 21.78 3.52 -5.94
CA LYS A 37 21.16 2.59 -6.89
C LYS A 37 20.79 1.29 -6.20
N PHE A 38 19.64 0.76 -6.57
CA PHE A 38 19.05 -0.44 -6.00
C PHE A 38 18.30 -1.23 -7.08
N GLU A 39 18.16 -2.54 -6.89
CA GLU A 39 17.45 -3.43 -7.83
C GLU A 39 15.93 -3.38 -7.62
N ASN A 40 15.17 -3.90 -8.58
CA ASN A 40 13.71 -4.00 -8.48
C ASN A 40 13.24 -5.15 -7.56
N VAL A 41 13.69 -5.14 -6.30
CA VAL A 41 13.46 -6.24 -5.34
C VAL A 41 12.83 -5.76 -4.03
N SER A 42 12.87 -4.45 -3.72
CA SER A 42 12.22 -3.90 -2.52
C SER A 42 10.75 -3.58 -2.75
N TRP A 43 9.99 -3.49 -1.65
CA TRP A 43 8.61 -3.01 -1.55
C TRP A 43 8.45 -1.52 -1.89
N THR A 44 9.54 -0.74 -1.92
CA THR A 44 9.52 0.72 -2.16
C THR A 44 9.66 1.13 -3.63
N THR A 45 10.05 0.20 -4.50
CA THR A 45 10.42 0.50 -5.89
C THR A 45 9.28 1.14 -6.69
N GLY A 46 8.01 0.81 -6.39
CA GLY A 46 6.84 1.40 -7.04
C GLY A 46 6.66 2.89 -6.77
N PHE A 47 7.18 3.42 -5.65
CA PHE A 47 7.10 4.84 -5.36
C PHE A 47 7.90 5.68 -6.36
N TYR A 48 9.04 5.18 -6.86
CA TYR A 48 9.84 5.91 -7.83
C TYR A 48 9.11 6.05 -9.16
N GLU A 49 8.57 4.96 -9.70
CA GLU A 49 7.76 5.03 -10.91
C GLU A 49 6.52 5.90 -10.73
N GLY A 50 5.84 5.80 -9.57
CA GLY A 50 4.71 6.69 -9.25
C GLY A 50 5.09 8.17 -9.25
N ILE A 51 6.30 8.53 -8.77
CA ILE A 51 6.81 9.89 -8.87
C ILE A 51 7.02 10.31 -10.33
N LEU A 52 7.54 9.42 -11.18
CA LEU A 52 7.71 9.71 -12.62
C LEU A 52 6.36 9.95 -13.31
N TRP A 53 5.36 9.12 -13.03
CA TRP A 53 4.00 9.30 -13.54
C TRP A 53 3.39 10.63 -13.07
N LEU A 54 3.51 10.97 -11.78
CA LEU A 54 3.05 12.24 -11.26
C LEU A 54 3.76 13.44 -11.92
N MET A 55 5.08 13.36 -12.14
CA MET A 55 5.81 14.43 -12.83
C MET A 55 5.36 14.58 -14.28
N TYR A 56 5.06 13.48 -14.97
CA TYR A 56 4.49 13.53 -16.31
C TYR A 56 3.09 14.18 -16.32
N GLU A 57 2.18 13.79 -15.43
CA GLU A 57 0.86 14.41 -15.35
C GLU A 57 0.91 15.91 -15.03
N LEU A 58 1.85 16.32 -14.17
CA LEU A 58 2.00 17.71 -13.76
C LEU A 58 2.64 18.61 -14.83
N THR A 59 3.58 18.08 -15.61
CA THR A 59 4.43 18.89 -16.52
C THR A 59 4.16 18.65 -18.00
N GLY A 60 3.60 17.49 -18.36
CA GLY A 60 3.50 17.01 -19.74
C GLY A 60 4.85 16.64 -20.39
N ASP A 61 5.95 16.65 -19.65
CA ASP A 61 7.29 16.41 -20.19
C ASP A 61 7.52 14.92 -20.48
N LYS A 62 7.81 14.62 -21.75
CA LYS A 62 8.06 13.26 -22.24
C LYS A 62 9.29 12.60 -21.62
N ALA A 63 10.22 13.35 -21.03
CA ALA A 63 11.35 12.76 -20.30
C ALA A 63 10.87 11.90 -19.12
N PHE A 64 9.88 12.38 -18.36
CA PHE A 64 9.28 11.61 -17.27
C PHE A 64 8.46 10.43 -17.80
N TYR A 65 7.68 10.63 -18.86
CA TYR A 65 6.92 9.56 -19.53
C TYR A 65 7.83 8.42 -19.97
N ASN A 66 8.91 8.73 -20.70
CA ASN A 66 9.81 7.71 -21.25
C ASN A 66 10.50 6.92 -20.13
N SER A 67 10.94 7.62 -19.07
CA SER A 67 11.53 6.96 -17.91
C SER A 67 10.50 6.10 -17.17
N ALA A 68 9.26 6.57 -16.99
CA ALA A 68 8.20 5.80 -16.36
C ALA A 68 7.88 4.53 -17.15
N LYS A 69 7.73 4.62 -18.48
CA LYS A 69 7.49 3.45 -19.34
C LYS A 69 8.61 2.42 -19.28
N HIS A 70 9.86 2.88 -19.23
CA HIS A 70 10.99 1.97 -19.06
C HIS A 70 10.92 1.24 -17.70
N HIS A 71 10.53 1.93 -16.63
CA HIS A 71 10.31 1.28 -15.33
C HIS A 71 9.12 0.32 -15.36
N SER A 72 8.06 0.62 -16.11
CA SER A 72 6.94 -0.30 -16.30
C SER A 72 7.39 -1.61 -16.96
N GLU A 73 8.33 -1.58 -17.91
CA GLU A 73 8.96 -2.78 -18.49
C GLU A 73 9.73 -3.59 -17.42
N MET A 74 10.43 -2.91 -16.50
CA MET A 74 11.12 -3.56 -15.39
C MET A 74 10.15 -4.21 -14.39
N PHE A 75 8.99 -3.60 -14.15
CA PHE A 75 7.92 -4.19 -13.31
C PHE A 75 7.23 -5.37 -13.99
N HIS A 76 6.99 -5.28 -15.30
CA HIS A 76 6.51 -6.41 -16.09
C HIS A 76 7.48 -7.59 -15.97
N LYS A 77 8.79 -7.34 -16.12
CA LYS A 77 9.84 -8.35 -15.93
C LYS A 77 9.82 -8.95 -14.52
N ARG A 78 9.64 -8.13 -13.47
CA ARG A 78 9.51 -8.60 -12.08
C ARG A 78 8.36 -9.60 -11.90
N LEU A 79 7.22 -9.37 -12.56
CA LEU A 79 6.10 -10.32 -12.55
C LEU A 79 6.43 -11.61 -13.29
N VAL A 80 6.93 -11.51 -14.53
CA VAL A 80 7.28 -12.65 -15.38
C VAL A 80 8.30 -13.56 -14.70
N ASP A 81 9.34 -12.96 -14.11
CA ASP A 81 10.42 -13.68 -13.43
C ASP A 81 10.06 -14.07 -11.98
N ARG A 82 8.89 -13.65 -11.49
CA ARG A 82 8.37 -13.90 -10.14
C ARG A 82 9.29 -13.46 -9.01
N VAL A 83 9.87 -12.27 -9.15
CA VAL A 83 10.84 -11.72 -8.19
C VAL A 83 10.13 -10.97 -7.07
N GLU A 84 10.30 -11.45 -5.84
CA GLU A 84 9.79 -10.79 -4.62
C GLU A 84 8.30 -10.42 -4.72
N LEU A 85 7.42 -11.40 -4.93
CA LEU A 85 5.96 -11.19 -5.07
C LEU A 85 5.14 -11.75 -3.89
N GLU A 86 5.78 -12.46 -2.95
CA GLU A 86 5.10 -13.20 -1.89
C GLU A 86 4.95 -12.40 -0.59
N HIS A 87 4.48 -11.15 -0.71
CA HIS A 87 4.24 -10.25 0.43
C HIS A 87 3.04 -9.33 0.17
N HIS A 88 2.57 -8.63 1.19
CA HIS A 88 1.38 -7.78 1.07
C HIS A 88 1.61 -6.45 0.34
N ASP A 89 2.87 -6.04 0.13
CA ASP A 89 3.20 -4.74 -0.47
C ASP A 89 3.00 -4.64 -1.99
N MET A 90 2.28 -5.60 -2.58
CA MET A 90 1.92 -5.60 -4.00
C MET A 90 1.16 -4.33 -4.41
N GLY A 91 0.39 -3.74 -3.50
CA GLY A 91 -0.33 -2.50 -3.79
C GLY A 91 0.60 -1.28 -3.86
N PHE A 92 1.59 -1.14 -2.98
CA PHE A 92 2.61 -0.09 -3.10
C PHE A 92 3.39 -0.18 -4.39
N LEU A 93 3.72 -1.41 -4.80
CA LEU A 93 4.42 -1.67 -6.04
C LEU A 93 3.55 -1.32 -7.25
N PHE A 94 2.44 -2.02 -7.43
CA PHE A 94 1.70 -2.04 -8.69
C PHE A 94 0.57 -1.02 -8.80
N THR A 95 0.11 -0.43 -7.69
CA THR A 95 -0.87 0.68 -7.78
C THR A 95 -0.20 1.95 -8.30
N LEU A 96 1.06 2.16 -7.93
CA LEU A 96 1.84 3.36 -8.29
C LEU A 96 2.58 3.19 -9.61
N SER A 97 2.88 1.96 -10.04
CA SER A 97 3.41 1.64 -11.37
C SER A 97 2.29 1.27 -12.35
N SER A 98 2.02 -0.01 -12.56
CA SER A 98 1.21 -0.53 -13.67
C SER A 98 -0.24 0.01 -13.69
N VAL A 99 -0.87 0.20 -12.52
CA VAL A 99 -2.22 0.80 -12.46
C VAL A 99 -2.17 2.29 -12.83
N ALA A 100 -1.11 3.02 -12.45
CA ALA A 100 -0.94 4.41 -12.83
C ALA A 100 -0.69 4.54 -14.33
N ASP A 101 0.22 3.72 -14.89
CA ASP A 101 0.46 3.64 -16.34
C ASP A 101 -0.83 3.41 -17.11
N TYR A 102 -1.58 2.34 -16.79
CA TYR A 102 -2.86 2.08 -17.46
C TYR A 102 -3.85 3.26 -17.36
N ARG A 103 -3.93 3.93 -16.20
CA ARG A 103 -4.85 5.08 -16.04
C ARG A 103 -4.43 6.29 -16.85
N ILE A 104 -3.14 6.53 -17.00
CA ILE A 104 -2.58 7.70 -17.69
C ILE A 104 -2.54 7.46 -19.20
N THR A 105 -2.14 6.26 -19.63
CA THR A 105 -1.80 5.96 -21.02
C THR A 105 -2.84 5.08 -21.72
N GLY A 106 -3.63 4.32 -20.96
CA GLY A 106 -4.51 3.28 -21.48
C GLY A 106 -3.78 2.00 -21.86
N ASP A 107 -2.52 1.81 -21.45
CA ASP A 107 -1.72 0.62 -21.76
C ASP A 107 -2.35 -0.67 -21.19
N GLU A 108 -2.79 -1.55 -22.09
CA GLU A 108 -3.49 -2.78 -21.71
C GLU A 108 -2.54 -3.82 -21.09
N GLN A 109 -1.23 -3.82 -21.42
CA GLN A 109 -0.25 -4.68 -20.74
C GLN A 109 -0.11 -4.25 -19.28
N ALA A 110 0.00 -2.94 -19.02
CA ALA A 110 0.07 -2.42 -17.66
C ALA A 110 -1.20 -2.76 -16.84
N LYS A 111 -2.37 -2.79 -17.48
CA LYS A 111 -3.59 -3.27 -16.84
C LYS A 111 -3.51 -4.76 -16.48
N GLN A 112 -3.02 -5.61 -17.38
CA GLN A 112 -2.86 -7.04 -17.09
C GLN A 112 -1.86 -7.26 -15.96
N ASP A 113 -0.74 -6.53 -15.96
CA ASP A 113 0.27 -6.57 -14.89
C ASP A 113 -0.33 -6.18 -13.53
N GLY A 114 -1.14 -5.11 -13.49
CA GLY A 114 -1.86 -4.72 -12.28
C GLY A 114 -2.86 -5.78 -11.79
N ILE A 115 -3.56 -6.47 -12.70
CA ILE A 115 -4.49 -7.55 -12.35
C ILE A 115 -3.72 -8.77 -11.83
N GLU A 116 -2.59 -9.12 -12.44
CA GLU A 116 -1.72 -10.20 -11.97
C GLU A 116 -1.17 -9.90 -10.57
N ALA A 117 -0.70 -8.68 -10.34
CA ALA A 117 -0.27 -8.23 -9.01
C ALA A 117 -1.41 -8.34 -7.97
N ALA A 118 -2.65 -8.05 -8.37
CA ALA A 118 -3.82 -8.23 -7.50
C ALA A 118 -4.09 -9.71 -7.17
N GLU A 119 -3.83 -10.63 -8.10
CA GLU A 119 -3.88 -12.08 -7.81
C GLU A 119 -2.81 -12.49 -6.80
N TRP A 120 -1.58 -11.98 -6.92
CA TRP A 120 -0.51 -12.23 -5.96
C TRP A 120 -0.87 -11.73 -4.56
N LEU A 121 -1.44 -10.53 -4.46
CA LEU A 121 -1.95 -10.02 -3.19
C LEU A 121 -3.10 -10.86 -2.63
N LEU A 122 -4.02 -11.30 -3.50
CA LEU A 122 -5.17 -12.11 -3.11
C LEU A 122 -4.76 -13.49 -2.59
N LYS A 123 -3.69 -14.11 -3.12
CA LYS A 123 -3.15 -15.39 -2.60
C LYS A 123 -2.79 -15.33 -1.11
N ARG A 124 -2.54 -14.12 -0.58
CA ARG A 124 -2.23 -13.90 0.83
C ARG A 124 -3.46 -13.74 1.74
N TYR A 125 -4.67 -13.78 1.18
CA TYR A 125 -5.91 -13.70 1.94
C TYR A 125 -6.12 -14.95 2.80
N GLN A 126 -6.29 -14.75 4.11
CA GLN A 126 -6.62 -15.77 5.10
C GLN A 126 -8.14 -15.77 5.35
N PRO A 127 -8.91 -16.75 4.83
CA PRO A 127 -10.38 -16.73 4.90
C PRO A 127 -10.94 -16.81 6.33
N LYS A 128 -10.25 -17.54 7.21
CA LYS A 128 -10.64 -17.74 8.61
C LYS A 128 -10.50 -16.44 9.42
N GLY A 129 -9.33 -15.81 9.32
CA GLY A 129 -9.04 -14.52 9.97
C GLY A 129 -9.64 -13.31 9.25
N LYS A 130 -10.06 -13.48 8.00
CA LYS A 130 -10.57 -12.42 7.14
C LYS A 130 -9.60 -11.24 6.99
N PHE A 131 -8.31 -11.54 6.80
CA PHE A 131 -7.27 -10.54 6.58
C PHE A 131 -6.29 -11.01 5.50
N ILE A 132 -5.48 -10.09 4.98
CA ILE A 132 -4.37 -10.40 4.07
C ILE A 132 -3.10 -10.50 4.90
N GLN A 133 -2.43 -11.65 4.84
CA GLN A 133 -1.22 -11.91 5.59
C GLN A 133 -0.07 -11.03 5.09
N ALA A 134 0.65 -10.40 6.01
CA ALA A 134 1.66 -9.40 5.66
C ALA A 134 2.87 -10.03 4.94
N TRP A 135 3.67 -10.81 5.67
CA TRP A 135 4.91 -11.43 5.19
C TRP A 135 4.99 -12.88 5.66
N GLY A 136 5.99 -13.61 5.18
CA GLY A 136 6.25 -15.01 5.55
C GLY A 136 5.35 -16.02 4.84
N ALA A 137 5.67 -17.30 5.04
CA ALA A 137 4.95 -18.42 4.44
C ALA A 137 3.49 -18.49 4.93
N MET A 138 2.58 -18.93 4.06
CA MET A 138 1.13 -18.96 4.34
C MET A 138 0.72 -20.04 5.36
N ASP A 139 1.57 -21.04 5.56
CA ASP A 139 1.41 -22.15 6.51
C ASP A 139 2.18 -21.93 7.82
N ASP A 140 2.98 -20.86 7.93
CA ASP A 140 3.68 -20.52 9.15
C ASP A 140 2.75 -19.82 10.16
N SER A 141 2.45 -20.52 11.25
CA SER A 141 1.65 -20.00 12.37
C SER A 141 2.23 -18.72 12.99
N GLN A 142 3.55 -18.51 12.96
CA GLN A 142 4.19 -17.29 13.46
C GLN A 142 4.01 -16.10 12.49
N SER A 143 3.63 -16.40 11.26
CA SER A 143 3.36 -15.41 10.22
C SER A 143 1.87 -15.11 10.03
N TYR A 144 0.98 -15.72 10.82
CA TYR A 144 -0.47 -15.48 10.77
C TYR A 144 -0.86 -14.12 11.39
N ARG A 145 -0.47 -13.05 10.70
CA ARG A 145 -0.59 -11.66 11.12
C ARG A 145 -0.87 -10.72 9.96
N PHE A 146 -1.44 -9.56 10.26
CA PHE A 146 -1.49 -8.44 9.32
C PHE A 146 -0.84 -7.19 9.93
N ILE A 147 -0.49 -6.24 9.07
CA ILE A 147 0.14 -4.96 9.42
C ILE A 147 -0.74 -3.82 8.89
N VAL A 148 -0.75 -2.67 9.58
CA VAL A 148 -1.58 -1.51 9.24
C VAL A 148 -1.35 -1.01 7.81
N ASP A 149 -0.13 -1.11 7.31
CA ASP A 149 0.32 -0.72 5.97
C ASP A 149 -0.45 -1.45 4.86
N CYS A 150 -0.97 -2.66 5.16
CA CYS A 150 -1.80 -3.40 4.21
C CYS A 150 -3.07 -2.63 3.80
N MET A 151 -3.52 -1.68 4.63
CA MET A 151 -4.63 -0.78 4.27
C MET A 151 -4.32 0.03 3.01
N LEU A 152 -3.07 0.36 2.74
CA LEU A 152 -2.68 1.05 1.50
C LEU A 152 -2.47 0.12 0.31
N ASN A 153 -2.45 -1.19 0.56
CA ASN A 153 -2.27 -2.21 -0.45
C ASN A 153 -3.60 -2.74 -1.03
N ILE A 154 -4.67 -2.78 -0.23
CA ILE A 154 -5.99 -3.24 -0.69
C ILE A 154 -6.70 -2.36 -1.75
N PRO A 155 -6.36 -1.07 -1.99
CA PRO A 155 -6.78 -0.35 -3.20
C PRO A 155 -6.53 -1.10 -4.50
N LEU A 156 -5.44 -1.86 -4.59
CA LEU A 156 -5.13 -2.69 -5.75
C LEU A 156 -6.24 -3.71 -6.02
N LEU A 157 -6.70 -4.39 -4.96
CA LEU A 157 -7.79 -5.36 -5.04
C LEU A 157 -9.13 -4.69 -5.40
N PHE A 158 -9.43 -3.52 -4.82
CA PHE A 158 -10.63 -2.79 -5.20
C PHE A 158 -10.61 -2.38 -6.68
N TRP A 159 -9.49 -1.86 -7.16
CA TRP A 159 -9.32 -1.54 -8.58
C TRP A 159 -9.43 -2.78 -9.47
N ALA A 160 -8.82 -3.91 -9.08
CA ALA A 160 -8.94 -5.17 -9.82
C ALA A 160 -10.40 -5.64 -9.92
N SER A 161 -11.18 -5.52 -8.83
CA SER A 161 -12.62 -5.79 -8.86
C SER A 161 -13.37 -4.84 -9.80
N GLU A 162 -12.98 -3.56 -9.87
CA GLU A 162 -13.61 -2.56 -10.74
C GLU A 162 -13.38 -2.89 -12.23
N VAL A 163 -12.17 -3.29 -12.61
CA VAL A 163 -11.81 -3.52 -14.03
C VAL A 163 -12.15 -4.91 -14.54
N THR A 164 -12.20 -5.92 -13.66
CA THR A 164 -12.52 -7.32 -14.04
C THR A 164 -13.98 -7.70 -13.81
N GLY A 165 -14.68 -6.99 -12.90
CA GLY A 165 -15.99 -7.39 -12.40
C GLY A 165 -15.97 -8.55 -11.39
N TYR A 166 -14.81 -9.12 -11.07
CA TYR A 166 -14.73 -10.24 -10.13
C TYR A 166 -14.80 -9.80 -8.67
N LYS A 167 -15.87 -10.21 -7.99
CA LYS A 167 -16.16 -9.83 -6.60
C LYS A 167 -15.14 -10.36 -5.58
N LYS A 168 -14.36 -11.41 -5.91
CA LYS A 168 -13.35 -12.00 -5.01
C LYS A 168 -12.36 -10.98 -4.46
N TYR A 169 -11.91 -10.03 -5.30
CA TYR A 169 -10.97 -9.00 -4.87
C TYR A 169 -11.64 -8.00 -3.92
N TYR A 170 -12.86 -7.56 -4.24
CA TYR A 170 -13.64 -6.68 -3.37
C TYR A 170 -13.86 -7.33 -2.00
N ASP A 171 -14.26 -8.60 -1.97
CA ASP A 171 -14.59 -9.30 -0.73
C ASP A 171 -13.37 -9.45 0.17
N ALA A 172 -12.21 -9.82 -0.38
CA ALA A 172 -10.96 -9.90 0.37
C ALA A 172 -10.53 -8.54 0.93
N ALA A 173 -10.56 -7.50 0.09
CA ALA A 173 -10.22 -6.13 0.50
C ALA A 173 -11.16 -5.59 1.59
N TYR A 174 -12.47 -5.75 1.39
CA TYR A 174 -13.48 -5.31 2.34
C TYR A 174 -13.34 -6.05 3.67
N ASN A 175 -13.17 -7.37 3.63
CA ASN A 175 -12.96 -8.18 4.83
C ASN A 175 -11.69 -7.77 5.58
N HIS A 176 -10.56 -7.59 4.90
CA HIS A 176 -9.34 -7.12 5.53
C HIS A 176 -9.54 -5.75 6.19
N MET A 177 -10.16 -4.80 5.50
CA MET A 177 -10.47 -3.49 6.06
C MET A 177 -11.34 -3.59 7.33
N GLN A 178 -12.40 -4.40 7.33
CA GLN A 178 -13.23 -4.63 8.53
C GLN A 178 -12.38 -5.14 9.70
N THR A 179 -11.58 -6.17 9.43
CA THR A 179 -10.73 -6.82 10.41
C THR A 179 -9.70 -5.83 10.95
N SER A 180 -9.03 -5.06 10.10
CA SER A 180 -8.07 -4.05 10.51
C SER A 180 -8.70 -2.99 11.42
N ILE A 181 -9.80 -2.37 11.01
CA ILE A 181 -10.49 -1.33 11.82
C ILE A 181 -10.92 -1.87 13.19
N ALA A 182 -11.41 -3.11 13.24
CA ALA A 182 -11.92 -3.72 14.47
C ALA A 182 -10.84 -4.18 15.47
N ASN A 183 -9.57 -4.18 15.07
CA ASN A 183 -8.47 -4.79 15.83
C ASN A 183 -7.27 -3.86 16.03
N ILE A 184 -6.90 -3.09 15.01
CA ILE A 184 -5.64 -2.34 15.01
C ILE A 184 -5.75 -0.98 15.70
N ILE A 185 -6.96 -0.43 15.80
CA ILE A 185 -7.23 0.88 16.38
C ILE A 185 -7.52 0.74 17.87
N ARG A 186 -6.71 1.41 18.69
CA ARG A 186 -6.81 1.43 20.15
C ARG A 186 -7.93 2.37 20.62
N PRO A 187 -8.43 2.21 21.86
CA PRO A 187 -9.43 3.12 22.44
C PRO A 187 -9.02 4.60 22.43
N ASP A 188 -7.72 4.89 22.54
CA ASP A 188 -7.12 6.24 22.49
C ASP A 188 -6.90 6.78 21.06
N ALA A 189 -7.45 6.08 20.06
CA ALA A 189 -7.30 6.36 18.63
C ALA A 189 -5.86 6.28 18.07
N SER A 190 -4.89 5.73 18.81
CA SER A 190 -3.63 5.25 18.21
C SER A 190 -3.82 3.89 17.52
N SER A 191 -2.84 3.47 16.72
CA SER A 191 -2.82 2.15 16.09
C SER A 191 -1.71 1.25 16.66
N TYR A 192 -1.94 -0.05 16.66
CA TYR A 192 -0.86 -1.04 16.63
C TYR A 192 -0.25 -1.06 15.21
N HIS A 193 1.04 -1.39 15.09
CA HIS A 193 1.63 -1.61 13.77
C HIS A 193 1.21 -2.96 13.20
N THR A 194 1.34 -4.02 14.01
CA THR A 194 1.08 -5.41 13.63
C THR A 194 0.02 -6.02 14.54
N PHE A 195 -0.80 -6.92 13.99
CA PHE A 195 -1.82 -7.66 14.75
C PHE A 195 -1.80 -9.14 14.39
N PHE A 196 -1.80 -10.00 15.42
CA PHE A 196 -1.74 -11.46 15.29
C PHE A 196 -3.09 -12.10 15.64
N PHE A 197 -3.42 -13.18 14.94
CA PHE A 197 -4.52 -14.07 15.30
C PHE A 197 -3.97 -15.46 15.61
N ASP A 198 -4.65 -16.20 16.47
CA ASP A 198 -4.42 -17.64 16.59
C ASP A 198 -4.99 -18.34 15.34
N PRO A 199 -4.18 -19.06 14.53
CA PRO A 199 -4.63 -19.68 13.30
C PRO A 199 -5.63 -20.84 13.54
N VAL A 200 -5.62 -21.45 14.72
CA VAL A 200 -6.51 -22.57 15.10
C VAL A 200 -7.81 -22.06 15.70
N THR A 201 -7.76 -21.12 16.64
CA THR A 201 -8.98 -20.64 17.32
C THR A 201 -9.60 -19.41 16.68
N ASN A 202 -8.87 -18.72 15.80
CA ASN A 202 -9.20 -17.39 15.27
C ASN A 202 -9.43 -16.34 16.36
N LYS A 203 -8.98 -16.61 17.59
CA LYS A 203 -9.06 -15.65 18.67
C LYS A 203 -7.95 -14.63 18.48
N ARG A 204 -8.28 -13.39 18.85
CA ARG A 204 -7.30 -12.32 19.00
C ARG A 204 -6.30 -12.77 20.05
N PHE A 205 -5.00 -12.63 19.78
CA PHE A 205 -4.04 -12.61 20.88
C PHE A 205 -4.27 -11.30 21.64
N GLY A 206 -5.20 -11.33 22.60
CA GLY A 206 -5.39 -10.24 23.55
C GLY A 206 -4.10 -10.02 24.34
N GLU A 207 -3.93 -8.84 24.93
CA GLU A 207 -2.70 -8.27 25.54
C GLU A 207 -1.91 -9.18 26.54
N LYS A 208 -2.36 -10.41 26.81
CA LYS A 208 -1.65 -11.46 27.55
C LYS A 208 -1.27 -12.64 26.65
N LEU A 209 -0.16 -12.50 25.91
CA LEU A 209 0.88 -13.53 25.70
C LEU A 209 2.03 -12.92 24.87
N ILE A 210 2.61 -11.83 25.40
CA ILE A 210 3.81 -11.17 24.88
C ILE A 210 5.04 -11.71 25.65
N ARG A 211 5.16 -13.03 25.78
CA ARG A 211 6.33 -13.65 26.45
C ARG A 211 7.13 -14.57 25.53
N ASP A 212 6.50 -15.14 24.51
CA ASP A 212 7.15 -16.12 23.62
C ASP A 212 7.36 -15.59 22.18
N PHE A 213 6.92 -14.37 21.87
CA PHE A 213 7.20 -13.71 20.58
C PHE A 213 8.23 -12.58 20.78
N PRO A 214 9.21 -12.42 19.87
CA PRO A 214 10.21 -11.37 19.99
C PRO A 214 9.53 -9.99 20.09
N MET A 215 9.99 -9.23 21.08
CA MET A 215 9.47 -7.99 21.67
C MET A 215 9.39 -6.76 20.73
N THR A 216 9.30 -6.94 19.42
CA THR A 216 9.07 -5.87 18.43
C THR A 216 7.62 -5.83 17.92
N ALA A 217 6.81 -6.84 18.25
CA ALA A 217 5.48 -7.10 17.68
C ALA A 217 4.32 -6.22 18.21
N VAL A 218 4.55 -5.36 19.21
CA VAL A 218 3.51 -4.48 19.80
C VAL A 218 4.06 -3.08 20.01
N GLY A 219 4.84 -2.57 19.04
CA GLY A 219 5.28 -1.19 19.03
C GLY A 219 4.08 -0.23 19.04
N ARG A 220 4.13 0.79 19.90
CA ARG A 220 3.36 2.01 19.67
C ARG A 220 3.98 2.63 18.43
N GLU A 221 3.25 2.67 17.33
CA GLU A 221 3.81 3.27 16.13
C GLU A 221 3.77 4.80 16.23
N ASP A 222 4.84 5.37 15.70
CA ASP A 222 5.04 6.80 15.51
C ASP A 222 3.98 7.33 14.52
N ASN A 223 4.01 8.64 14.23
CA ASN A 223 3.00 9.31 13.40
C ASN A 223 2.68 8.61 12.06
N HIS A 224 3.61 7.82 11.49
CA HIS A 224 3.47 7.11 10.21
C HIS A 224 2.26 6.17 10.13
N GLY A 225 2.11 5.21 11.05
CA GLY A 225 0.96 4.29 11.04
C GLY A 225 -0.39 5.01 11.23
N GLN A 226 -0.40 6.09 12.02
CA GLN A 226 -1.58 6.94 12.20
C GLN A 226 -1.94 7.69 10.90
N TYR A 227 -0.94 8.20 10.17
CA TYR A 227 -1.15 8.79 8.86
C TYR A 227 -1.69 7.78 7.85
N MET A 228 -1.23 6.52 7.87
CA MET A 228 -1.73 5.51 6.94
C MET A 228 -3.20 5.17 7.20
N VAL A 229 -3.60 5.04 8.47
CA VAL A 229 -5.02 4.92 8.84
C VAL A 229 -5.80 6.15 8.37
N LEU A 230 -5.33 7.37 8.64
CA LEU A 230 -6.01 8.62 8.28
C LEU A 230 -6.18 8.79 6.75
N LEU A 231 -5.10 8.57 6.00
CA LEU A 231 -5.08 8.61 4.54
C LEU A 231 -6.06 7.59 3.96
N TYR A 232 -6.12 6.41 4.56
CA TYR A 232 -6.98 5.35 4.04
C TYR A 232 -8.46 5.57 4.35
N VAL A 233 -8.78 5.99 5.59
CA VAL A 233 -10.13 6.39 5.98
C VAL A 233 -10.65 7.51 5.07
N THR A 234 -9.82 8.51 4.78
CA THR A 234 -10.22 9.62 3.88
C THR A 234 -10.37 9.17 2.43
N THR A 235 -9.51 8.28 1.94
CA THR A 235 -9.59 7.75 0.57
C THR A 235 -10.87 6.94 0.36
N ILE A 236 -11.25 6.09 1.32
CA ILE A 236 -12.52 5.35 1.30
C ILE A 236 -13.72 6.29 1.35
N LEU A 237 -13.71 7.26 2.27
CA LEU A 237 -14.83 8.19 2.45
C LEU A 237 -15.07 9.07 1.20
N LYS A 238 -14.04 9.32 0.38
CA LYS A 238 -14.15 10.08 -0.87
C LYS A 238 -14.67 9.25 -2.06
N ARG A 239 -14.52 7.92 -2.08
CA ARG A 239 -15.06 7.07 -3.16
C ARG A 239 -16.55 6.80 -2.95
N SER A 240 -17.39 7.65 -3.54
CA SER A 240 -18.86 7.65 -3.46
C SER A 240 -19.55 6.32 -3.84
N ARG A 241 -18.93 5.47 -4.65
CA ARG A 241 -19.46 4.14 -5.01
C ARG A 241 -19.33 3.09 -3.90
N PHE A 242 -18.34 3.21 -3.02
CA PHE A 242 -18.19 2.34 -1.84
C PHE A 242 -19.08 2.79 -0.66
N CYS A 243 -19.47 4.06 -0.63
CA CYS A 243 -20.25 4.67 0.46
C CYS A 243 -21.60 3.97 0.74
N ARG A 244 -22.27 3.34 -0.24
CA ARG A 244 -23.56 2.65 0.02
C ARG A 244 -23.40 1.39 0.89
N CYS A 245 -22.29 0.66 0.74
CA CYS A 245 -22.00 -0.54 1.53
C CYS A 245 -21.35 -0.22 2.89
N LEU A 246 -20.93 1.03 3.11
CA LEU A 246 -20.15 1.46 4.28
C LEU A 246 -20.94 2.27 5.30
N ASN A 247 -22.26 2.38 5.18
CA ASN A 247 -23.08 3.23 6.08
C ASN A 247 -22.86 2.91 7.57
N GLY A 248 -22.66 1.64 7.94
CA GLY A 248 -22.32 1.24 9.31
C GLY A 248 -20.89 1.62 9.74
N LEU A 249 -19.92 1.55 8.83
CA LEU A 249 -18.54 1.95 9.11
C LEU A 249 -18.32 3.45 9.06
N ARG A 250 -19.12 4.19 8.29
CA ARG A 250 -18.97 5.63 8.13
C ARG A 250 -19.04 6.34 9.48
N ILE A 251 -19.92 5.91 10.38
CA ILE A 251 -20.03 6.46 11.74
C ILE A 251 -18.77 6.16 12.55
N ILE A 252 -18.29 4.91 12.50
CA ILE A 252 -17.09 4.46 13.21
C ILE A 252 -15.85 5.20 12.68
N LEU A 253 -15.70 5.26 11.36
CA LEU A 253 -14.63 5.94 10.64
C LEU A 253 -14.64 7.46 10.90
N LEU A 254 -15.80 8.11 10.89
CA LEU A 254 -15.91 9.53 11.25
C LEU A 254 -15.58 9.78 12.72
N THR A 255 -15.93 8.86 13.61
CA THR A 255 -15.59 8.95 15.04
C THR A 255 -14.10 8.80 15.26
N ILE A 256 -13.48 7.81 14.62
CA ILE A 256 -12.03 7.58 14.62
C ILE A 256 -11.31 8.79 14.00
N PHE A 257 -11.77 9.25 12.85
CA PHE A 257 -11.22 10.42 12.15
C PHE A 257 -11.25 11.67 13.04
N ARG A 258 -12.39 11.97 13.69
CA ARG A 258 -12.49 13.09 14.64
C ARG A 258 -11.54 12.95 15.83
N ARG A 259 -11.37 11.74 16.36
CA ARG A 259 -10.44 11.48 17.48
C ARG A 259 -8.98 11.61 17.05
N ILE A 260 -8.63 11.16 15.84
CA ILE A 260 -7.28 11.31 15.28
C ILE A 260 -6.98 12.79 15.05
N LEU A 261 -7.88 13.53 14.37
CA LEU A 261 -7.76 14.97 14.13
C LEU A 261 -7.55 15.76 15.42
N PHE A 262 -8.41 15.53 16.42
CA PHE A 262 -8.29 16.16 17.74
C PHE A 262 -6.92 15.90 18.40
N ARG A 263 -6.36 14.70 18.23
CA ARG A 263 -5.06 14.34 18.79
C ARG A 263 -3.89 15.01 18.07
N ILE A 264 -3.97 15.18 16.75
CA ILE A 264 -2.90 15.79 15.94
C ILE A 264 -3.03 17.33 15.83
N GLY A 265 -4.00 17.93 16.52
CA GLY A 265 -4.16 19.39 16.60
C GLY A 265 -4.69 20.04 15.32
N ILE A 266 -5.43 19.29 14.50
CA ILE A 266 -6.09 19.75 13.27
C ILE A 266 -7.60 19.71 13.47
#